data_AF-A0A5C9AB23-F1
#
_entry.id   AF-A0A5C9AB23-F1
#
_cell.length_a   1.000
_cell.length_b   1.000
_cell.length_c   1.000
_cell.angle_alpha   90.00
_cell.angle_beta   90.00
_cell.angle_gamma   90.00
#
_symmetry.space_group_name_H-M   'P 1'
#
loop_
_entity.id
_entity.type
_entity.pdbx_description
1 polymer ?
#
loop_
_entity_poly.entity_id
_entity_poly.type
_entity_poly.pdbx_seq_one_letter_code
_entity_poly.pdbx_strand_id
1 'polypeptide(L)'
;MDIRELVSLWAQEAGAEMAEERYSVQLPLADAARVEALAEMFPLRTREQLITELLSAALDDVVSHLPYIEGNKVIAHDEEGDPIYEDVGLTPRYLELTRQHAEKLKQQG
;
A
#
# COMPACT_ATOMS: atom_id res chain seq x y z
N MET A 1 0.74 -6.12 -0.94
CA MET A 1 0.59 -6.85 -2.22
C MET A 1 1.58 -6.24 -3.20
N ASP A 2 2.45 -7.06 -3.77
CA ASP A 2 3.43 -6.61 -4.78
C ASP A 2 2.68 -6.24 -6.08
N ILE A 3 3.19 -5.26 -6.83
CA ILE A 3 2.73 -4.88 -8.18
C ILE A 3 2.54 -6.10 -9.10
N ARG A 4 3.38 -7.13 -8.97
CA ARG A 4 3.25 -8.38 -9.75
C ARG A 4 1.96 -9.16 -9.43
N GLU A 5 1.62 -9.23 -8.15
CA GLU A 5 0.38 -9.86 -7.69
C GLU A 5 -0.82 -9.05 -8.16
N LEU A 6 -0.69 -7.72 -8.19
CA LEU A 6 -1.74 -6.83 -8.68
C LEU A 6 -2.04 -7.02 -10.17
N VAL A 7 -1.00 -7.14 -11.01
CA VAL A 7 -1.18 -7.44 -12.45
C VAL A 7 -1.92 -8.76 -12.65
N SER A 8 -1.64 -9.76 -11.80
CA SER A 8 -2.32 -11.05 -11.83
C SER A 8 -3.77 -10.94 -11.36
N LEU A 9 -4.02 -10.12 -10.34
CA LEU A 9 -5.35 -9.79 -9.85
C LEU A 9 -6.17 -9.05 -10.90
N TRP A 10 -5.60 -8.14 -11.70
CA TRP A 10 -6.36 -7.43 -12.72
C TRP A 10 -7.05 -8.34 -13.74
N ALA A 11 -6.45 -9.50 -14.01
CA ALA A 11 -7.02 -10.53 -14.86
C ALA A 11 -8.25 -11.26 -14.25
N GLN A 12 -8.53 -11.08 -12.96
CA GLN A 12 -9.59 -11.74 -12.22
C GLN A 12 -10.40 -10.67 -11.46
N GLU A 13 -11.69 -10.49 -11.73
CA GLU A 13 -12.50 -9.39 -11.18
C GLU A 13 -12.23 -9.07 -9.69
N ALA A 14 -12.05 -7.78 -9.35
CA ALA A 14 -11.74 -7.34 -7.99
C ALA A 14 -12.68 -6.23 -7.52
N GLY A 15 -13.12 -6.33 -6.25
CA GLY A 15 -13.87 -5.30 -5.53
C GLY A 15 -13.16 -4.99 -4.21
N ALA A 16 -12.86 -3.71 -4.00
CA ALA A 16 -12.26 -3.22 -2.76
C ALA A 16 -13.15 -2.11 -2.15
N GLU A 17 -13.05 -1.95 -0.82
CA GLU A 17 -13.74 -0.89 -0.07
C GLU A 17 -13.04 0.46 -0.33
N MET A 18 -13.79 1.49 -0.72
CA MET A 18 -13.26 2.80 -1.12
C MET A 18 -13.50 3.85 -0.03
N ALA A 19 -12.51 4.71 0.22
CA ALA A 19 -12.69 5.89 1.05
C ALA A 19 -13.58 6.93 0.33
N GLU A 20 -14.33 7.73 1.09
CA GLU A 20 -15.17 8.80 0.54
C GLU A 20 -14.37 10.01 0.05
N GLU A 21 -13.18 10.25 0.63
CA GLU A 21 -12.31 11.34 0.23
C GLU A 21 -11.68 11.06 -1.15
N ARG A 22 -11.79 12.04 -2.06
CA ARG A 22 -11.21 11.97 -3.41
C ARG A 22 -9.94 12.81 -3.51
N TYR A 23 -8.87 12.19 -3.97
CA TYR A 23 -7.61 12.85 -4.26
C TYR A 23 -7.50 13.14 -5.76
N SER A 24 -7.27 14.40 -6.14
CA SER A 24 -7.00 14.79 -7.53
C SER A 24 -5.51 15.07 -7.70
N VAL A 25 -4.87 14.36 -8.63
CA VAL A 25 -3.42 14.44 -8.88
C VAL A 25 -3.15 14.76 -10.35
N GLN A 26 -2.16 15.62 -10.60
CA GLN A 26 -1.61 15.81 -11.94
C GLN A 26 -0.41 14.89 -12.12
N LEU A 27 -0.52 13.96 -13.06
CA LEU A 27 0.55 13.02 -13.37
C LEU A 27 1.56 13.64 -14.35
N PRO A 28 2.86 13.32 -14.23
CA PRO A 28 3.82 13.55 -15.30
C PRO A 28 3.34 12.90 -16.59
N LEU A 29 3.64 13.52 -17.74
CA LEU A 29 3.20 13.02 -19.06
C LEU A 29 3.56 11.54 -19.28
N ALA A 30 4.75 11.13 -18.86
CA ALA A 30 5.21 9.76 -18.99
C ALA A 30 4.34 8.77 -18.19
N ASP A 31 3.94 9.13 -16.97
CA ASP A 31 3.13 8.27 -16.12
C ASP A 31 1.66 8.26 -16.57
N ALA A 32 1.15 9.41 -17.01
CA ALA A 32 -0.16 9.48 -17.67
C ALA A 32 -0.22 8.55 -18.90
N ALA A 33 0.80 8.58 -19.76
CA ALA A 33 0.87 7.70 -20.93
C ALA A 33 0.91 6.21 -20.54
N ARG A 34 1.57 5.86 -19.44
CA ARG A 34 1.60 4.48 -18.92
C ARG A 34 0.22 4.03 -18.42
N VAL A 35 -0.52 4.90 -17.72
CA VAL A 35 -1.89 4.61 -17.29
C VAL A 35 -2.80 4.37 -18.49
N GLU A 36 -2.69 5.20 -19.53
CA GLU A 36 -3.47 5.02 -20.76
C GLU A 36 -3.14 3.69 -21.46
N ALA A 37 -1.86 3.33 -21.55
CA ALA A 37 -1.45 2.04 -22.10
C ALA A 37 -2.01 0.85 -21.30
N LEU A 38 -2.02 0.93 -19.96
CA LEU A 38 -2.62 -0.09 -19.11
C LEU A 38 -4.14 -0.19 -19.32
N ALA A 39 -4.83 0.94 -19.45
CA ALA A 39 -6.26 0.95 -19.73
C ALA A 39 -6.61 0.33 -21.09
N GLU A 40 -5.74 0.48 -22.10
CA GLU A 40 -5.88 -0.18 -23.40
C GLU A 40 -5.64 -1.70 -23.30
N MET A 41 -4.64 -2.12 -22.53
CA MET A 41 -4.34 -3.54 -22.30
C MET A 41 -5.39 -4.27 -21.47
N PHE A 42 -6.03 -3.56 -20.53
CA PHE A 42 -7.01 -4.10 -19.59
C PHE A 42 -8.34 -3.34 -19.67
N PRO A 43 -9.13 -3.52 -20.76
CA PRO A 43 -10.29 -2.68 -21.07
C PRO A 43 -11.47 -2.82 -20.09
N LEU A 44 -11.46 -3.87 -19.25
CA LEU A 44 -12.46 -4.06 -18.19
C LEU A 44 -12.13 -3.28 -16.91
N ARG A 45 -10.99 -2.58 -16.87
CA ARG A 45 -10.54 -1.78 -15.73
C ARG A 45 -10.66 -0.30 -16.05
N THR A 46 -11.19 0.46 -15.11
CA THR A 46 -11.20 1.92 -15.21
C THR A 46 -9.82 2.49 -14.86
N ARG A 47 -9.51 3.68 -15.37
CA ARG A 47 -8.29 4.42 -15.00
C ARG A 47 -8.21 4.64 -13.49
N GLU A 48 -9.35 4.92 -12.86
CA GLU A 48 -9.44 5.08 -11.41
C GLU A 48 -9.04 3.79 -10.69
N GLN A 49 -9.58 2.63 -11.09
CA GLN A 49 -9.19 1.33 -10.52
C GLN A 49 -7.69 1.08 -10.69
N LEU A 50 -7.15 1.27 -11.89
CA LEU A 50 -5.72 1.06 -12.16
C LEU A 50 -4.85 1.95 -11.27
N ILE A 51 -5.19 3.23 -11.15
CA ILE A 51 -4.42 4.20 -10.36
C ILE A 51 -4.50 3.86 -8.86
N THR A 52 -5.69 3.57 -8.32
CA THR A 52 -5.87 3.30 -6.89
C THR A 52 -5.22 1.99 -6.47
N GLU A 53 -5.30 0.97 -7.32
CA GLU A 53 -4.68 -0.33 -7.11
C GLU A 53 -3.13 -0.21 -7.21
N LEU A 54 -2.60 0.51 -8.20
CA LEU A 54 -1.15 0.79 -8.30
C LEU A 54 -0.64 1.58 -7.09
N LEU A 55 -1.37 2.59 -6.65
CA LEU A 55 -1.01 3.38 -5.47
C LEU A 55 -0.98 2.50 -4.22
N SER A 56 -1.99 1.64 -4.04
CA SER A 56 -2.04 0.69 -2.92
C SER A 56 -0.83 -0.24 -2.93
N ALA A 57 -0.51 -0.84 -4.08
CA ALA A 57 0.65 -1.73 -4.20
C ALA A 57 1.98 -0.99 -3.95
N ALA A 58 2.12 0.23 -4.44
CA ALA A 58 3.32 1.04 -4.19
C ALA A 58 3.47 1.44 -2.71
N LEU A 59 2.37 1.74 -2.01
CA LEU A 59 2.40 2.03 -0.57
C LEU A 59 2.78 0.79 0.25
N ASP A 60 2.25 -0.38 -0.08
CA ASP A 60 2.66 -1.64 0.54
C ASP A 60 4.15 -1.91 0.32
N ASP A 61 4.64 -1.66 -0.90
CA ASP A 61 6.04 -1.85 -1.26
C ASP A 61 6.96 -0.85 -0.55
N VAL A 62 6.52 0.39 -0.31
CA VAL A 62 7.28 1.34 0.53
C VAL A 62 7.49 0.78 1.93
N VAL A 63 6.45 0.20 2.54
CA VAL A 63 6.53 -0.36 3.90
C VAL A 63 7.44 -1.57 3.95
N SER A 64 7.39 -2.45 2.94
CA SER A 64 8.22 -3.66 2.87
C SER A 64 9.73 -3.35 2.79
N HIS A 65 10.07 -2.16 2.27
CA HIS A 65 11.46 -1.70 2.12
C HIS A 65 11.94 -0.79 3.26
N LEU A 66 11.11 -0.52 4.27
CA LEU A 66 11.57 0.21 5.47
C LEU A 66 12.56 -0.65 6.24
N PRO A 67 13.73 -0.11 6.63
CA PRO A 67 14.73 -0.89 7.35
C PRO A 67 14.23 -1.24 8.75
N TYR A 68 14.26 -2.52 9.07
CA TYR A 68 14.16 -2.99 10.45
C TYR A 68 15.38 -2.52 11.24
N ILE A 69 15.15 -1.88 12.39
CA ILE A 69 16.22 -1.52 13.32
C ILE A 69 15.91 -2.20 14.63
N GLU A 70 16.75 -3.17 15.00
CA GLU A 70 16.61 -3.90 16.25
C GLU A 70 16.77 -2.98 17.47
N GLY A 71 15.77 -2.98 18.35
CA GLY A 71 15.81 -2.32 19.65
C GLY A 71 16.38 -3.20 20.75
N ASN A 72 16.39 -2.69 21.98
CA ASN A 72 16.95 -3.42 23.14
C ASN A 72 15.90 -4.25 23.91
N LYS A 73 14.63 -4.16 23.54
CA LYS A 73 13.53 -4.82 24.24
C LYS A 73 13.10 -6.09 23.49
N VAL A 74 13.07 -7.20 24.20
CA VAL A 74 12.45 -8.45 23.72
C VAL A 74 10.93 -8.29 23.77
N ILE A 75 10.26 -8.51 22.64
CA ILE A 75 8.80 -8.40 22.51
C ILE A 75 8.11 -9.76 22.38
N ALA A 76 8.82 -10.77 21.91
CA ALA A 76 8.32 -12.14 21.78
C ALA A 76 9.48 -13.13 21.80
N HIS A 77 9.18 -14.42 21.82
CA HIS A 77 10.12 -15.49 21.50
C HIS A 77 9.51 -16.30 20.35
N ASP A 78 10.34 -16.78 19.44
CA ASP A 78 9.89 -17.61 18.32
C ASP A 78 9.63 -19.08 18.74
N GLU A 79 9.37 -19.95 17.76
CA GLU A 79 9.06 -21.36 17.98
C GLU A 79 10.26 -22.17 18.54
N GLU A 80 11.48 -21.70 18.32
CA GLU A 80 12.72 -22.31 18.83
C GLU A 80 13.14 -21.70 20.18
N GLY A 81 12.48 -20.62 20.60
CA GLY A 81 12.72 -19.92 21.86
C GLY A 81 13.70 -18.77 21.74
N ASP A 82 14.08 -18.37 20.53
CA ASP A 82 14.97 -17.23 20.29
C ASP A 82 14.22 -15.91 20.50
N PRO A 83 14.87 -14.90 21.13
CA PRO A 83 14.23 -13.62 21.41
C PRO A 83 13.99 -12.83 20.12
N ILE A 84 12.74 -12.39 19.94
CA ILE A 84 12.36 -11.41 18.93
C ILE A 84 12.38 -10.03 19.58
N TYR A 85 13.20 -9.13 19.04
CA TYR A 85 13.35 -7.77 19.52
C TYR A 85 12.34 -6.82 18.86
N GLU A 86 12.07 -5.70 19.54
CA GLU A 86 11.26 -4.64 18.97
C GLU A 86 11.94 -4.01 17.74
N ASP A 87 11.14 -3.59 16.77
CA ASP A 87 11.59 -2.66 15.73
C ASP A 87 11.54 -1.24 16.29
N VAL A 88 12.68 -0.54 16.30
CA VAL A 88 12.80 0.90 16.62
C VAL A 88 13.05 1.75 15.37
N GLY A 89 12.88 1.16 14.18
CA GLY A 89 13.01 1.80 12.88
C GLY A 89 11.81 2.66 12.48
N LEU A 90 11.64 2.84 11.17
CA LEU A 90 10.58 3.71 10.62
C LEU A 90 9.22 3.00 10.54
N THR A 91 9.20 1.67 10.45
CA THR A 91 7.97 0.88 10.27
C THR A 91 6.94 1.11 11.38
N PRO A 92 7.27 1.04 12.68
CA PRO A 92 6.28 1.27 13.75
C PRO A 92 5.69 2.68 13.69
N ARG A 93 6.52 3.68 13.37
CA ARG A 93 6.08 5.07 13.23
C ARG A 93 5.13 5.25 12.06
N TYR A 94 5.44 4.64 10.91
CA TYR A 94 4.58 4.67 9.73
C TYR A 94 3.20 4.05 10.03
N LEU A 95 3.18 2.88 10.67
CA LEU A 95 1.93 2.18 11.01
C LEU A 95 1.07 3.00 11.98
N GLU A 96 1.67 3.60 13.01
CA GLU A 96 0.92 4.42 13.97
C GLU A 96 0.33 5.67 13.29
N LEU A 97 1.10 6.36 12.44
CA LEU A 97 0.58 7.51 11.69
C LEU A 97 -0.54 7.09 10.72
N THR A 98 -0.38 5.97 10.03
CA THR A 98 -1.40 5.44 9.10
C THR A 98 -2.72 5.18 9.83
N ARG A 99 -2.67 4.54 11.00
CA ARG A 99 -3.84 4.31 11.86
C ARG A 99 -4.50 5.63 12.30
N GLN A 100 -3.70 6.59 12.77
CA GLN A 100 -4.21 7.90 13.18
C GLN A 100 -4.91 8.65 12.04
N HIS A 101 -4.36 8.60 10.83
CA HIS A 101 -4.96 9.22 9.65
C HIS A 101 -6.23 8.48 9.21
N ALA A 102 -6.24 7.14 9.22
CA ALA A 102 -7.43 6.36 8.88
C ALA A 102 -8.62 6.67 9.80
N GLU A 103 -8.41 6.77 11.11
CA GLU A 103 -9.46 7.15 12.07
C GLU A 103 -9.98 8.57 11.84
N LYS A 104 -9.10 9.52 11.51
CA LYS A 104 -9.52 10.90 11.19
C LYS A 104 -10.37 10.96 9.94
N LEU A 105 -10.03 10.20 8.90
CA LEU A 105 -10.77 10.15 7.64
C LEU A 105 -12.15 9.52 7.81
N LYS A 106 -12.26 8.45 8.62
CA LYS A 106 -13.55 7.83 8.96
C LYS A 106 -14.50 8.74 9.75
N GLN A 107 -13.96 9.72 10.48
CA GLN A 107 -14.76 10.68 11.25
C GLN A 107 -15.18 11.91 10.44
N GLN A 108 -14.63 12.08 9.23
CA GLN A 108 -14.89 13.22 8.34
C GLN A 108 -15.91 12.92 7.23
N GLY A 109 -16.18 11.64 6.96
CA GLY A 109 -17.35 11.17 6.21
C GLY A 109 -18.50 10.87 7.17
#